data_AF-A0A6V1R9H9-F1
#
_entry.id   AF-A0A6V1R9H9-F1
#
_cell.length_a   1.000
_cell.length_b   1.000
_cell.length_c   1.000
_cell.angle_alpha   90.00
_cell.angle_beta   90.00
_cell.angle_gamma   90.00
#
_symmetry.space_group_name_H-M   'P 1'
#
loop_
_entity.id
_entity.type
_entity.pdbx_description
1 polymer ?
#
loop_
_entity_poly.entity_id
_entity_poly.type
_entity_poly.pdbx_seq_one_letter_code
_entity_poly.pdbx_strand_id
1 'polypeptide(L)'
;GGGDAHPCAFADAHRLTMFADYRVPQILREHGVLVYAAPLAARVDGGAELPPGSPEEVEIRAATVVAVQQIQQHMVAEAMIIEDKTSGEKGGVTAVEVDWLLWQMGEEVKDEIKPHHRTLTIFY
;
A
#
# COMPACT_ATOMS: atom_id res chain seq x y z
N GLY A 1 36.06 3.79 23.01
CA GLY A 1 34.63 4.04 23.20
C GLY A 1 34.14 4.69 21.93
N GLY A 2 33.25 4.08 21.16
CA GLY A 2 32.02 3.43 21.62
C GLY A 2 30.91 4.42 21.34
N GLY A 3 30.27 4.27 20.19
CA GLY A 3 29.27 5.18 19.64
C GLY A 3 28.58 4.43 18.51
N ASP A 4 27.78 3.44 18.92
CA ASP A 4 27.05 2.54 18.05
C ASP A 4 26.10 3.34 17.15
N ALA A 5 26.47 3.46 15.89
CA ALA A 5 25.57 3.90 14.84
C ALA A 5 24.51 2.80 14.68
N HIS A 6 23.33 3.00 15.26
CA HIS A 6 22.16 2.17 15.00
C HIS A 6 21.89 2.16 13.48
N PRO A 7 22.08 1.03 12.77
CA PRO A 7 21.89 0.96 11.32
C PRO A 7 20.43 0.65 10.95
N CYS A 8 19.47 0.91 11.86
CA CYS A 8 18.08 0.48 11.71
C CYS A 8 17.13 1.68 11.65
N ALA A 9 17.44 2.70 10.85
CA ALA A 9 16.42 3.62 10.35
C ALA A 9 15.87 3.02 9.05
N PHE A 10 15.03 2.00 9.18
CA PHE A 10 14.40 1.29 8.08
C PHE A 10 13.28 2.13 7.42
N ALA A 11 13.58 3.33 6.94
CA ALA A 11 12.66 4.08 6.08
C ALA A 11 12.46 3.36 4.73
N ASP A 12 13.48 2.61 4.28
CA ASP A 12 13.45 1.86 3.02
C ASP A 12 12.77 0.49 3.13
N ALA A 13 12.67 -0.11 4.33
CA ALA A 13 11.93 -1.36 4.51
C ALA A 13 10.44 -1.15 4.25
N HIS A 14 9.90 -0.01 4.66
CA HIS A 14 8.50 0.38 4.41
C HIS A 14 8.24 0.67 2.93
N ARG A 15 9.19 1.28 2.22
CA ARG A 15 9.11 1.36 0.75
C ARG A 15 9.11 -0.04 0.15
N LEU A 16 9.98 -0.95 0.60
CA LEU A 16 9.99 -2.35 0.16
C LEU A 16 8.70 -3.11 0.50
N THR A 17 8.05 -2.86 1.64
CA THR A 17 6.77 -3.49 2.05
C THR A 17 5.58 -2.89 1.32
N MET A 18 5.46 -1.57 1.18
CA MET A 18 4.51 -0.91 0.26
C MET A 18 4.56 -1.52 -1.15
N PHE A 19 5.78 -1.81 -1.62
CA PHE A 19 6.01 -2.40 -2.91
C PHE A 19 5.65 -3.88 -3.00
N ALA A 20 5.48 -4.54 -1.86
CA ALA A 20 5.21 -5.95 -1.72
C ALA A 20 3.82 -6.31 -1.19
N ASP A 21 3.14 -5.37 -0.57
CA ASP A 21 1.83 -5.57 0.01
C ASP A 21 0.75 -5.45 -1.08
N TYR A 22 0.26 -6.60 -1.53
CA TYR A 22 -0.90 -6.69 -2.43
C TYR A 22 -2.19 -6.17 -1.78
N ARG A 23 -2.16 -5.88 -0.47
CA ARG A 23 -3.32 -5.51 0.33
C ARG A 23 -3.81 -4.08 0.08
N VAL A 24 -2.90 -3.12 -0.01
CA VAL A 24 -3.24 -1.71 -0.27
C VAL A 24 -3.93 -1.54 -1.64
N PRO A 25 -3.41 -2.07 -2.76
CA PRO A 25 -4.15 -2.01 -4.02
C PRO A 25 -5.50 -2.73 -3.96
N GLN A 26 -5.61 -3.81 -3.18
CA GLN A 26 -6.85 -4.58 -3.02
C GLN A 26 -7.94 -3.75 -2.33
N ILE A 27 -7.63 -3.11 -1.20
CA ILE A 27 -8.61 -2.31 -0.46
C ILE A 27 -8.97 -1.02 -1.21
N LEU A 28 -8.01 -0.40 -1.89
CA LEU A 28 -8.28 0.76 -2.74
C LEU A 28 -9.20 0.40 -3.92
N ARG A 29 -9.05 -0.80 -4.48
CA ARG A 29 -9.95 -1.32 -5.51
C ARG A 29 -11.35 -1.58 -4.95
N GLU A 30 -11.45 -2.16 -3.77
CA GLU A 30 -12.73 -2.44 -3.11
C GLU A 30 -13.53 -1.14 -2.88
N HIS A 31 -12.86 -0.09 -2.40
CA HIS A 31 -13.48 1.23 -2.20
C HIS A 31 -13.70 2.04 -3.49
N GLY A 32 -13.35 1.50 -4.66
CA GLY A 32 -13.51 2.18 -5.94
C GLY A 32 -12.53 3.34 -6.17
N VAL A 33 -11.48 3.45 -5.36
CA VAL A 33 -10.38 4.41 -5.57
C VAL A 33 -9.52 3.97 -6.75
N LEU A 34 -9.22 2.67 -6.85
CA LEU A 34 -8.61 2.07 -8.03
C LEU A 34 -9.67 1.37 -8.87
N VAL A 35 -9.81 1.78 -10.12
CA VAL A 35 -10.73 1.17 -11.08
C VAL A 35 -9.93 0.54 -12.21
N TYR A 36 -9.99 -0.79 -12.31
CA TYR A 36 -9.28 -1.52 -13.35
C TYR A 36 -10.12 -1.58 -14.62
N ALA A 37 -9.45 -1.51 -15.77
CA ALA A 37 -10.08 -1.84 -17.04
C ALA A 37 -10.63 -3.28 -17.00
N ALA A 38 -11.74 -3.53 -17.68
CA ALA A 38 -12.40 -4.85 -17.72
C ALA A 38 -11.46 -6.05 -17.95
N PRO A 39 -10.50 -6.03 -18.91
CA PRO A 39 -9.59 -7.16 -19.11
C PRO A 39 -8.64 -7.37 -17.92
N LEU A 40 -8.15 -6.31 -17.29
CA LEU A 40 -7.28 -6.39 -16.12
C LEU A 40 -8.06 -6.89 -14.89
N ALA A 41 -9.27 -6.37 -14.68
CA ALA A 41 -10.16 -6.83 -13.62
C ALA A 41 -10.44 -8.33 -13.75
N ALA A 42 -10.76 -8.83 -14.95
CA ALA A 42 -11.02 -10.24 -15.19
C ALA A 42 -9.79 -11.14 -14.89
N ARG A 43 -8.58 -10.68 -15.22
CA ARG A 43 -7.33 -11.40 -14.88
C ARG A 43 -7.12 -11.48 -13.38
N VAL A 44 -7.23 -10.34 -12.69
CA VAL A 44 -7.06 -10.27 -11.23
C VAL A 44 -8.13 -11.10 -10.51
N ASP A 45 -9.40 -10.96 -10.91
CA ASP A 45 -10.52 -11.70 -10.33
C ASP A 45 -10.44 -13.21 -10.60
N GLY A 46 -9.90 -13.59 -11.77
CA GLY A 46 -9.59 -14.97 -12.11
C GLY A 46 -8.35 -15.55 -11.40
N GLY A 47 -7.67 -14.75 -10.57
CA GLY A 47 -6.44 -15.18 -9.89
C GLY A 47 -5.27 -15.44 -10.83
N ALA A 48 -5.29 -14.88 -12.04
CA ALA A 48 -4.22 -14.99 -13.01
C ALA A 48 -2.98 -14.23 -12.54
N GLU A 49 -1.81 -14.81 -12.77
CA GLU A 49 -0.55 -14.17 -12.44
C GLU A 49 -0.27 -13.02 -13.41
N LEU A 50 0.13 -11.89 -12.86
CA LEU A 50 0.73 -10.78 -13.59
C LEU A 50 2.25 -10.96 -13.54
N PRO A 51 2.95 -11.03 -14.69
CA PRO A 51 4.40 -11.13 -14.67
C PRO A 51 5.04 -9.94 -13.95
N PRO A 52 6.13 -10.15 -13.21
CA PRO A 52 6.86 -9.05 -12.57
C PRO A 52 7.34 -8.06 -13.63
N GLY A 53 7.10 -6.77 -13.44
CA GLY A 53 7.47 -5.73 -14.40
C GLY A 53 6.59 -5.70 -15.66
N SER A 54 5.50 -6.47 -15.72
CA SER A 54 4.49 -6.30 -16.75
C SER A 54 3.84 -4.92 -16.65
N PRO A 55 3.38 -4.34 -17.77
CA PRO A 55 2.68 -3.06 -17.75
C PRO A 55 1.53 -3.06 -16.73
N GLU A 56 0.75 -4.14 -16.65
CA GLU A 56 -0.37 -4.22 -15.71
C GLU A 56 0.06 -4.22 -14.24
N GLU A 57 1.12 -4.95 -13.89
CA GLU A 57 1.65 -4.97 -12.51
C GLU A 57 2.23 -3.60 -12.13
N VAL A 58 2.99 -2.98 -13.05
CA VAL A 58 3.57 -1.65 -12.85
C VAL A 58 2.48 -0.58 -12.72
N GLU A 59 1.44 -0.63 -13.56
CA GLU A 59 0.31 0.29 -13.51
C GLU A 59 -0.43 0.21 -12.18
N ILE A 60 -0.73 -1.00 -11.69
CA ILE A 60 -1.39 -1.18 -10.39
C ILE A 60 -0.57 -0.55 -9.27
N ARG A 61 0.74 -0.80 -9.24
CA ARG A 61 1.62 -0.28 -8.17
C ARG A 61 1.83 1.22 -8.26
N ALA A 62 2.04 1.75 -9.47
CA ALA A 62 2.15 3.19 -9.69
C ALA A 62 0.85 3.92 -9.29
N ALA A 63 -0.31 3.38 -9.69
CA ALA A 63 -1.61 3.94 -9.32
C ALA A 63 -1.85 3.89 -7.80
N THR A 64 -1.41 2.82 -7.13
CA THR A 64 -1.49 2.69 -5.67
C THR A 64 -0.69 3.79 -4.97
N VAL A 65 0.56 4.02 -5.37
CA VAL A 65 1.40 5.08 -4.79
C VAL A 65 0.75 6.45 -4.97
N VAL A 66 0.24 6.73 -6.17
CA VAL A 66 -0.44 8.00 -6.47
C VAL A 66 -1.72 8.17 -5.65
N ALA A 67 -2.51 7.11 -5.46
CA ALA A 67 -3.72 7.14 -4.66
C ALA A 67 -3.41 7.42 -3.17
N VAL A 68 -2.43 6.71 -2.58
CA VAL A 68 -2.00 6.92 -1.19
C VAL A 68 -1.51 8.36 -0.97
N GLN A 69 -0.74 8.91 -1.91
CA GLN A 69 -0.28 10.30 -1.85
C GLN A 69 -1.45 11.29 -1.89
N GLN A 70 -2.43 11.08 -2.77
CA GLN A 70 -3.61 11.96 -2.85
C GLN A 70 -4.47 11.88 -1.59
N ILE A 71 -4.66 10.69 -1.01
CA ILE A 71 -5.37 10.51 0.26
C ILE A 71 -4.64 11.27 1.37
N GLN A 72 -3.33 11.10 1.48
CA GLN A 72 -2.51 11.80 2.47
C GLN A 72 -2.61 13.32 2.32
N GLN A 73 -2.54 13.85 1.09
CA GLN A 73 -2.69 15.27 0.82
C GLN A 73 -4.05 15.81 1.27
N HIS A 74 -5.13 15.06 1.01
CA HIS A 74 -6.47 15.44 1.48
C HIS A 74 -6.55 15.42 3.01
N MET A 75 -6.02 14.40 3.68
CA MET A 75 -6.03 14.33 5.15
C MET A 75 -5.24 15.48 5.79
N VAL A 76 -4.11 15.86 5.18
CA VAL A 76 -3.31 17.02 5.62
C VAL A 76 -4.07 18.33 5.37
N ALA A 77 -4.74 18.48 4.22
CA ALA A 77 -5.54 19.66 3.91
C ALA A 77 -6.71 19.85 4.90
N GLU A 78 -7.32 18.75 5.36
CA GLU A 78 -8.35 18.74 6.40
C GLU A 78 -7.79 18.86 7.83
N ALA A 79 -6.48 19.14 7.97
CA ALA A 79 -5.77 19.26 9.25
C ALA A 79 -5.97 18.06 10.19
N MET A 80 -6.09 16.85 9.62
CA MET A 80 -6.17 15.63 10.42
C MET A 80 -4.85 15.41 11.18
N ILE A 81 -4.98 14.98 12.43
CA ILE A 81 -3.86 14.64 13.30
C ILE A 81 -3.97 13.16 13.64
N ILE A 82 -2.88 12.43 13.39
CA ILE A 82 -2.76 11.01 13.73
C ILE A 82 -1.70 10.87 14.81
N GLU A 83 -1.92 9.91 15.70
CA GLU A 83 -0.93 9.47 16.68
C GLU A 83 -0.07 8.41 16.01
N ASP A 84 1.22 8.72 15.85
CA ASP A 84 2.21 7.76 15.39
C ASP A 84 2.29 6.62 16.43
N LYS A 85 1.93 5.40 16.01
CA LYS A 85 1.90 4.24 16.90
C LYS A 85 3.28 3.77 17.37
N THR A 86 4.34 4.23 16.71
CA THR A 86 5.73 3.89 17.05
C THR A 86 6.30 4.87 18.08
N SER A 87 6.10 6.17 17.86
CA SER A 87 6.64 7.22 18.73
C SER A 87 5.66 7.73 19.81
N GLY A 88 4.35 7.53 19.62
CA GLY A 88 3.28 8.09 20.44
C GLY A 88 3.06 9.59 20.21
N GLU A 89 3.78 10.21 19.27
CA GLU A 89 3.66 11.63 18.96
C GLU A 89 2.44 11.89 18.09
N LYS A 90 1.77 13.02 18.33
CA LYS A 90 0.66 13.50 17.51
C LYS A 90 1.18 14.48 16.48
N GLY A 91 0.99 14.15 15.20
CA GLY A 91 1.52 14.93 14.09
C GLY A 91 0.58 14.99 12.89
N GLY A 92 1.00 15.74 11.88
CA GLY A 92 0.34 15.72 10.57
C GLY A 92 0.51 14.36 9.89
N VAL A 93 -0.47 13.98 9.09
CA VAL A 93 -0.55 12.66 8.46
C VAL A 93 0.59 12.43 7.46
N THR A 94 1.33 11.34 7.66
CA THR A 94 2.39 10.86 6.77
C THR A 94 1.87 9.81 5.79
N ALA A 95 2.57 9.63 4.67
CA ALA A 95 2.20 8.59 3.70
C ALA A 95 2.33 7.17 4.29
N VAL A 96 3.24 6.97 5.25
CA VAL A 96 3.45 5.69 5.94
C VAL A 96 2.25 5.35 6.83
N GLU A 97 1.70 6.33 7.54
CA GLU A 97 0.51 6.12 8.37
C GLU A 97 -0.72 5.81 7.51
N VAL A 98 -0.88 6.47 6.36
CA VAL A 98 -1.97 6.17 5.43
C VAL A 98 -1.83 4.75 4.87
N ASP A 99 -0.63 4.36 4.46
CA ASP A 99 -0.34 3.02 3.96
C ASP A 99 -0.67 1.95 5.01
N TRP A 100 -0.21 2.16 6.26
CA TRP A 100 -0.50 1.27 7.38
C TRP A 100 -2.00 1.18 7.70
N LEU A 101 -2.71 2.30 7.71
CA LEU A 101 -4.17 2.33 7.92
C LEU A 101 -4.90 1.55 6.84
N LEU A 102 -4.57 1.77 5.57
CA LEU A 102 -5.16 1.05 4.45
C LEU A 102 -4.85 -0.44 4.51
N TRP A 103 -3.60 -0.80 4.86
CA TRP A 103 -3.22 -2.19 5.05
C TRP A 103 -4.05 -2.86 6.15
N GLN A 104 -4.20 -2.21 7.32
CA GLN A 104 -5.01 -2.72 8.42
C GLN A 104 -6.48 -2.91 8.01
N MET A 105 -7.06 -1.90 7.36
CA MET A 105 -8.42 -1.97 6.82
C MET A 105 -8.59 -3.16 5.88
N GLY A 106 -7.64 -3.36 4.96
CA GLY A 106 -7.70 -4.48 4.04
C GLY A 106 -7.52 -5.83 4.73
N GLU A 107 -6.66 -5.92 5.74
CA GLU A 107 -6.42 -7.15 6.50
C GLU A 107 -7.66 -7.58 7.31
N GLU A 108 -8.41 -6.62 7.84
CA GLU A 108 -9.67 -6.86 8.57
C GLU A 108 -10.75 -7.51 7.70
N VAL A 109 -10.82 -7.16 6.42
CA VAL A 109 -11.87 -7.63 5.48
C VAL A 109 -11.33 -8.60 4.43
N LYS A 110 -10.15 -9.17 4.64
CA LYS A 110 -9.40 -9.92 3.62
C LYS A 110 -10.16 -11.07 2.96
N ASP A 111 -11.07 -11.69 3.70
CA ASP A 111 -11.86 -12.85 3.28
C ASP A 111 -13.20 -12.43 2.64
N GLU A 112 -13.53 -11.14 2.68
CA GLU A 112 -14.81 -10.57 2.20
C GLU A 112 -14.65 -9.77 0.89
N ILE A 113 -13.42 -9.35 0.56
CA ILE A 113 -13.14 -8.47 -0.58
C ILE A 113 -12.58 -9.23 -1.79
N LYS A 114 -12.64 -8.60 -2.97
CA LYS A 114 -12.12 -9.16 -4.22
C LYS A 114 -10.64 -9.54 -4.11
N PRO A 115 -10.17 -10.56 -4.83
CA PRO A 115 -8.77 -10.98 -4.77
C PRO A 115 -7.82 -9.86 -5.25
N HIS A 116 -6.61 -9.90 -4.72
CA HIS A 116 -5.52 -9.04 -5.15
C HIS A 116 -4.80 -9.60 -6.38
N HIS A 117 -4.07 -8.74 -7.10
CA HIS A 117 -3.20 -9.19 -8.19
C HIS A 117 -2.11 -10.11 -7.63
N ARG A 118 -1.74 -11.15 -8.38
CA ARG A 118 -0.71 -12.10 -7.98
C ARG A 118 0.51 -11.89 -8.85
N THR A 119 1.67 -11.76 -8.24
CA THR A 119 2.94 -11.61 -8.96
C THR A 119 3.89 -12.67 -8.45
N LEU A 120 4.27 -13.63 -9.30
CA LEU A 120 5.22 -14.67 -8.90
C LEU A 120 6.64 -14.09 -8.92
N THR A 121 7.23 -13.87 -7.74
CA THR A 121 8.61 -13.42 -7.60
C THR A 121 9.29 -14.20 -6.48
N ILE A 122 10.62 -14.31 -6.51
CA ILE A 122 11.41 -14.89 -5.41
C ILE A 122 11.41 -14.05 -4.12
N PHE A 123 10.75 -12.88 -4.13
CA PHE A 123 10.60 -11.99 -2.99
C PHE A 123 9.32 -12.25 -2.17
N TYR A 124 8.59 -13.36 -2.46
CA TYR A 124 7.39 -13.81 -1.73
C TYR A 124 7.42 -15.30 -1.44
#